data_AF-A0A497Q2N7-F1
#
_entry.id   AF-A0A497Q2N7-F1
#
_cell.length_a   1.000
_cell.length_b   1.000
_cell.length_c   1.000
_cell.angle_alpha   90.00
_cell.angle_beta   90.00
_cell.angle_gamma   90.00
#
_symmetry.space_group_name_H-M   'P 1'
#
loop_
_entity.id
_entity.type
_entity.pdbx_description
1 polymer ?
#
loop_
_entity_poly.entity_id
_entity_poly.type
_entity_poly.pdbx_seq_one_letter_code
_entity_poly.pdbx_strand_id
1 'polypeptide(L)'
;MSDSSSFHFEDLIDRLLLIVTLNSTLVHFLLSSQVEGSVDPDRVDSLTQGLLRTRKWMEEATTMKGIPPSTQNILTLIVKRLSQIESLLPKLSEKAKQAEVNPATEILSFLEGEGRTTPEAAGEAAAPSAQGEVIPLVGETAAATKPLEAYKKVDVEDDQFGLIGQTQRLIQQYSKRCHVLLPTFWLEVIREIHRYRSDSPYLGDVVELPARMLVKITKGLLTEAPGARLLQDLMKSRQQENYLSASEMERIERAVAKYYQGLEGVLKEQKVNINDKILEAQTALDGFGWGGPELEKRIIKRLNQQCVEALESAESASDQARQVIYAEITKLLCKLQHAILAEPRTREILAQMKP
;
A
#
# COMPACT_ATOMS: atom_id res chain seq x y z
N MET A 1 27.53 -31.65 -29.56
CA MET A 1 26.23 -31.68 -28.86
C MET A 1 26.54 -31.80 -27.39
N SER A 2 26.38 -30.72 -26.63
CA SER A 2 26.81 -30.62 -25.23
C SER A 2 25.64 -30.87 -24.29
N ASP A 3 25.80 -31.88 -23.44
CA ASP A 3 25.05 -32.07 -22.19
C ASP A 3 25.15 -30.80 -21.33
N SER A 4 24.02 -30.34 -20.77
CA SER A 4 23.98 -29.51 -19.55
C SER A 4 22.54 -29.24 -19.10
N SER A 5 21.93 -30.24 -18.46
CA SER A 5 20.94 -29.98 -17.41
C SER A 5 21.19 -30.94 -16.26
N SER A 6 22.42 -30.93 -15.74
CA SER A 6 22.77 -31.64 -14.52
C SER A 6 22.20 -30.88 -13.32
N PHE A 7 21.47 -31.58 -12.48
CA PHE A 7 21.00 -31.10 -11.18
C PHE A 7 22.19 -30.73 -10.30
N HIS A 8 22.34 -29.45 -9.96
CA HIS A 8 23.38 -28.98 -9.05
C HIS A 8 22.86 -28.95 -7.61
N PHE A 9 23.68 -29.40 -6.66
CA PHE A 9 23.30 -29.44 -5.23
C PHE A 9 23.13 -28.03 -4.64
N GLU A 10 23.83 -27.05 -5.19
CA GLU A 10 23.73 -25.63 -4.84
C GLU A 10 22.32 -25.09 -5.11
N ASP A 11 21.70 -25.49 -6.23
CA ASP A 11 20.31 -25.17 -6.52
C ASP A 11 19.37 -25.69 -5.43
N LEU A 12 19.61 -26.89 -4.87
CA LEU A 12 18.78 -27.44 -3.80
C LEU A 12 18.87 -26.60 -2.51
N ILE A 13 20.05 -26.07 -2.19
CA ILE A 13 20.27 -25.24 -0.99
C ILE A 13 19.55 -23.90 -1.12
N ASP A 14 19.72 -23.22 -2.26
CA ASP A 14 19.03 -21.95 -2.53
C ASP A 14 17.51 -22.13 -2.53
N ARG A 15 17.04 -23.29 -3.01
CA ARG A 15 15.61 -23.66 -3.02
C ARG A 15 15.08 -24.02 -1.63
N LEU A 16 15.88 -24.65 -0.77
CA LEU A 16 15.52 -24.90 0.64
C LEU A 16 15.50 -23.59 1.44
N LEU A 17 16.42 -22.67 1.16
CA LEU A 17 16.42 -21.31 1.70
C LEU A 17 15.14 -20.58 1.31
N LEU A 18 14.71 -20.64 0.04
CA LEU A 18 13.45 -20.05 -0.41
C LEU A 18 12.24 -20.58 0.37
N ILE A 19 12.18 -21.90 0.63
CA ILE A 19 11.11 -22.55 1.40
C ILE A 19 11.14 -22.09 2.86
N VAL A 20 12.32 -22.00 3.46
CA VAL A 20 12.49 -21.52 4.85
C VAL A 20 12.08 -20.05 4.96
N THR A 21 12.46 -19.21 4.00
CA THR A 21 12.05 -17.80 3.93
C THR A 21 10.53 -17.67 3.78
N LEU A 22 9.90 -18.49 2.93
CA LEU A 22 8.44 -18.52 2.80
C LEU A 22 7.74 -18.97 4.08
N ASN A 23 8.24 -20.02 4.74
CA ASN A 23 7.70 -20.48 6.01
C ASN A 23 7.88 -19.43 7.12
N SER A 24 9.03 -18.75 7.16
CA SER A 24 9.29 -17.64 8.09
C SER A 24 8.32 -16.48 7.84
N THR A 25 8.08 -16.13 6.57
CA THR A 25 7.12 -15.09 6.18
C THR A 25 5.68 -15.47 6.56
N LEU A 26 5.31 -16.74 6.41
CA LEU A 26 4.01 -17.28 6.81
C LEU A 26 3.82 -17.27 8.33
N VAL A 27 4.83 -17.67 9.09
CA VAL A 27 4.82 -17.63 10.56
C VAL A 27 4.76 -16.18 11.04
N HIS A 28 5.54 -15.28 10.43
CA HIS A 28 5.50 -13.86 10.75
C HIS A 28 4.13 -13.25 10.44
N PHE A 29 3.51 -13.62 9.32
CA PHE A 29 2.16 -13.21 8.96
C PHE A 29 1.11 -13.72 9.97
N LEU A 30 1.19 -14.99 10.38
CA LEU A 30 0.29 -15.56 11.38
C LEU A 30 0.47 -14.91 12.75
N LEU A 31 1.71 -14.68 13.19
CA LEU A 31 2.01 -14.02 14.47
C LEU A 31 1.58 -12.55 14.46
N SER A 32 1.89 -11.79 13.39
CA SER A 32 1.41 -10.41 13.26
C SER A 32 -0.11 -10.32 13.23
N SER A 33 -0.80 -11.23 12.53
CA SER A 33 -2.27 -11.27 12.54
C SER A 33 -2.90 -11.59 13.90
N GLN A 34 -2.22 -12.39 14.75
CA GLN A 34 -2.68 -12.70 16.11
C GLN A 34 -2.40 -11.57 17.10
N VAL A 35 -1.31 -10.82 16.90
CA VAL A 35 -0.90 -9.73 17.80
C VAL A 35 -1.60 -8.41 17.46
N GLU A 36 -1.80 -8.11 16.18
CA GLU A 36 -2.34 -6.82 15.71
C GLU A 36 -3.87 -6.81 15.59
N GLY A 37 -4.54 -7.95 15.76
CA GLY A 37 -6.01 -8.06 15.74
C GLY A 37 -6.67 -7.65 14.41
N SER A 38 -5.88 -7.36 13.38
CA SER A 38 -6.31 -6.93 12.06
C SER A 38 -5.51 -7.68 10.99
N VAL A 39 -6.16 -8.01 9.87
CA VAL A 39 -5.58 -8.83 8.81
C VAL A 39 -5.59 -8.00 7.54
N ASP A 40 -4.42 -7.52 7.10
CA ASP A 40 -4.28 -6.75 5.86
C ASP A 40 -4.60 -7.64 4.64
N PRO A 41 -5.71 -7.40 3.91
CA PRO A 41 -6.13 -8.24 2.80
C PRO A 41 -5.13 -8.21 1.63
N ASP A 42 -4.40 -7.11 1.43
CA ASP A 42 -3.38 -7.01 0.37
C ASP A 42 -2.15 -7.89 0.70
N ARG A 43 -1.83 -8.05 2.00
CA ARG A 43 -0.79 -8.99 2.45
C ARG A 43 -1.24 -10.44 2.26
N VAL A 44 -2.51 -10.74 2.52
CA VAL A 44 -3.10 -12.06 2.25
C VAL A 44 -3.04 -12.39 0.75
N ASP A 45 -3.36 -11.44 -0.12
CA ASP A 45 -3.33 -11.64 -1.57
C ASP A 45 -1.90 -11.81 -2.10
N SER A 46 -0.94 -11.01 -1.60
CA SER A 46 0.48 -11.15 -1.93
C SER A 46 1.04 -12.50 -1.47
N LEU A 47 0.68 -12.94 -0.26
CA LEU A 47 1.06 -14.24 0.29
C LEU A 47 0.43 -15.38 -0.52
N THR A 48 -0.83 -15.24 -0.93
CA THR A 48 -1.54 -16.20 -1.78
C THR A 48 -0.87 -16.33 -3.16
N GLN A 49 -0.50 -15.21 -3.79
CA GLN A 49 0.22 -15.23 -5.06
C GLN A 49 1.63 -15.82 -4.94
N GLY A 50 2.35 -15.50 -3.85
CA GLY A 50 3.65 -16.09 -3.57
C GLY A 50 3.57 -17.60 -3.39
N LEU A 51 2.60 -18.08 -2.62
CA LEU A 51 2.35 -19.51 -2.39
C LEU A 51 1.98 -20.25 -3.68
N LEU A 52 1.10 -19.67 -4.51
CA LEU A 52 0.71 -20.24 -5.81
C LEU A 52 1.90 -20.41 -6.76
N ARG A 53 2.78 -19.40 -6.83
CA ARG A 53 4.00 -19.46 -7.66
C ARG A 53 4.95 -20.55 -7.15
N THR A 54 5.20 -20.60 -5.85
CA THR A 54 6.08 -21.61 -5.25
C THR A 54 5.52 -23.02 -5.41
N ARG A 55 4.22 -23.21 -5.24
CA ARG A 55 3.55 -24.50 -5.42
C ARG A 55 3.67 -24.98 -6.87
N LYS A 56 3.30 -24.13 -7.84
CA LYS A 56 3.37 -24.48 -9.27
C LYS A 56 4.79 -24.87 -9.67
N TRP A 57 5.77 -24.12 -9.18
CA TRP A 57 7.18 -24.44 -9.41
C TRP A 57 7.60 -25.78 -8.76
N MET A 58 7.14 -26.08 -7.55
CA MET A 58 7.43 -27.36 -6.91
C MET A 58 6.79 -28.54 -7.64
N GLU A 59 5.55 -28.37 -8.14
CA GLU A 59 4.88 -29.37 -8.97
C GLU A 59 5.67 -29.62 -10.26
N GLU A 60 6.13 -28.57 -10.94
CA GLU A 60 7.01 -28.67 -12.12
C GLU A 60 8.35 -29.35 -11.77
N ALA A 61 8.96 -28.99 -10.64
CA ALA A 61 10.20 -29.60 -10.16
C ALA A 61 10.04 -31.10 -9.88
N THR A 62 8.93 -31.57 -9.30
CA THR A 62 8.71 -33.00 -9.05
C THR A 62 8.62 -33.87 -10.32
N THR A 63 8.50 -33.25 -11.50
CA THR A 63 8.45 -33.94 -12.80
C THR A 63 9.78 -33.91 -13.58
N MET A 64 10.81 -33.21 -13.08
CA MET A 64 12.11 -33.13 -13.75
C MET A 64 12.93 -34.43 -13.64
N LYS A 65 13.57 -34.84 -14.74
CA LYS A 65 14.47 -36.01 -14.77
C LYS A 65 15.74 -35.73 -13.95
N GLY A 66 16.13 -36.67 -13.09
CA GLY A 66 17.38 -36.62 -12.32
C GLY A 66 17.25 -36.26 -10.84
N ILE A 67 16.02 -36.10 -10.32
CA ILE A 67 15.80 -35.84 -8.89
C ILE A 67 15.77 -37.17 -8.10
N PRO A 68 16.51 -37.27 -6.98
CA PRO A 68 16.45 -38.45 -6.13
C PRO A 68 15.04 -38.71 -5.57
N PRO A 69 14.60 -39.97 -5.46
CA PRO A 69 13.27 -40.32 -4.95
C PRO A 69 12.96 -39.77 -3.55
N SER A 70 13.97 -39.67 -2.68
CA SER A 70 13.84 -39.07 -1.35
C SER A 70 13.48 -37.58 -1.42
N THR A 71 14.13 -36.83 -2.32
CA THR A 71 13.86 -35.41 -2.57
C THR A 71 12.47 -35.22 -3.20
N GLN A 72 12.09 -36.10 -4.13
CA GLN A 72 10.75 -36.07 -4.73
C GLN A 72 9.65 -36.31 -3.69
N ASN A 73 9.85 -37.23 -2.75
CA ASN A 73 8.92 -37.49 -1.64
C ASN A 73 8.80 -36.28 -0.71
N ILE A 74 9.90 -35.62 -0.36
CA ILE A 74 9.91 -34.41 0.46
C ILE A 74 9.19 -33.26 -0.25
N LEU A 75 9.49 -33.01 -1.53
CA LEU A 75 8.82 -31.98 -2.31
C LEU A 75 7.32 -32.25 -2.43
N THR A 76 6.91 -33.49 -2.63
CA THR A 76 5.49 -33.88 -2.70
C THR A 76 4.77 -33.64 -1.36
N LEU A 77 5.44 -33.92 -0.24
CA LEU A 77 4.91 -33.62 1.10
C LEU A 77 4.77 -32.10 1.31
N ILE A 78 5.73 -31.30 0.84
CA ILE A 78 5.67 -29.83 0.95
C ILE A 78 4.56 -29.27 0.06
N VAL A 79 4.42 -29.73 -1.19
CA VAL A 79 3.30 -29.36 -2.08
C VAL A 79 1.95 -29.67 -1.43
N LYS A 80 1.82 -30.83 -0.80
CA LYS A 80 0.60 -31.20 -0.06
C LYS A 80 0.32 -30.27 1.12
N ARG A 81 1.35 -29.82 1.84
CA ARG A 81 1.21 -28.84 2.94
C ARG A 81 0.88 -27.43 2.43
N LEU A 82 1.52 -26.99 1.34
CA LEU A 82 1.22 -25.71 0.70
C LEU A 82 -0.23 -25.67 0.18
N SER A 83 -0.72 -26.76 -0.43
CA SER A 83 -2.12 -26.92 -0.83
C SER A 83 -3.10 -26.84 0.35
N GLN A 84 -2.74 -27.42 1.51
CA GLN A 84 -3.55 -27.30 2.72
C GLN A 84 -3.63 -25.85 3.21
N ILE A 85 -2.50 -25.13 3.22
CA ILE A 85 -2.46 -23.71 3.60
C ILE A 85 -3.26 -22.85 2.61
N GLU A 86 -3.10 -23.09 1.31
CA GLU A 86 -3.85 -22.43 0.24
C GLU A 86 -5.36 -22.60 0.42
N SER A 87 -5.83 -23.78 0.83
CA SER A 87 -7.26 -24.03 1.08
C SER A 87 -7.82 -23.27 2.31
N LEU A 88 -6.95 -22.78 3.19
CA LEU A 88 -7.32 -22.06 4.41
C LEU A 88 -7.25 -20.54 4.23
N LEU A 89 -6.46 -20.04 3.27
CA LEU A 89 -6.29 -18.59 3.02
C LEU A 89 -7.58 -17.88 2.59
N PRO A 90 -8.43 -18.42 1.70
CA PRO A 90 -9.72 -17.82 1.37
C PRO A 90 -10.63 -17.69 2.60
N LYS A 91 -10.61 -18.69 3.49
CA LYS A 91 -11.40 -18.68 4.74
C LYS A 91 -10.89 -17.65 5.74
N LEU A 92 -9.58 -17.40 5.76
CA LEU A 92 -8.95 -16.35 6.57
C LEU A 92 -9.23 -14.95 5.99
N SER A 93 -9.17 -14.79 4.66
CA SER A 93 -9.55 -13.55 3.97
C SER A 93 -11.01 -13.20 4.18
N GLU A 94 -11.91 -14.20 4.12
CA GLU A 94 -13.33 -14.01 4.36
C GLU A 94 -13.62 -13.67 5.83
N LYS A 95 -12.94 -14.33 6.78
CA LYS A 95 -13.01 -13.96 8.21
C LYS A 95 -12.43 -12.58 8.50
N ALA A 96 -11.35 -12.18 7.83
CA ALA A 96 -10.77 -10.84 7.94
C ALA A 96 -11.76 -9.77 7.47
N LYS A 97 -12.39 -9.99 6.31
CA LYS A 97 -13.45 -9.12 5.78
C LYS A 97 -14.67 -9.07 6.71
N GLN A 98 -15.07 -10.19 7.29
CA GLN A 98 -16.18 -10.23 8.26
C GLN A 98 -15.82 -9.52 9.58
N ALA A 99 -14.57 -9.61 10.04
CA ALA A 99 -14.09 -8.91 11.23
C ALA A 99 -13.97 -7.40 11.03
N GLU A 100 -13.64 -6.93 9.82
CA GLU A 100 -13.65 -5.49 9.48
C GLU A 100 -15.07 -4.91 9.34
N VAL A 101 -16.05 -5.73 8.94
CA VAL A 101 -17.46 -5.31 8.85
C VAL A 101 -18.11 -5.20 10.24
N ASN A 102 -17.63 -5.95 11.24
CA ASN A 102 -18.29 -6.09 12.53
C ASN A 102 -18.09 -4.99 13.61
N PRO A 103 -17.19 -3.99 13.53
CA PRO A 103 -17.16 -2.92 14.53
C PRO A 103 -18.29 -1.90 14.32
N ALA A 104 -18.78 -1.74 13.09
CA ALA A 104 -19.79 -0.73 12.76
C ALA A 104 -21.23 -1.21 12.98
N THR A 105 -21.49 -2.51 12.80
CA THR A 105 -22.83 -3.10 12.99
C THR A 105 -23.22 -3.31 14.45
N GLU A 106 -22.26 -3.50 15.36
CA GLU A 106 -22.54 -3.51 16.81
C GLU A 106 -22.91 -2.10 17.31
N ILE A 107 -22.21 -1.05 16.85
CA ILE A 107 -22.51 0.33 17.25
C ILE A 107 -23.86 0.80 16.69
N LEU A 108 -24.21 0.42 15.45
CA LEU A 108 -25.50 0.77 14.85
C LEU A 108 -26.67 0.00 15.49
N SER A 109 -26.49 -1.27 15.86
CA SER A 109 -27.53 -2.02 16.57
C SER A 109 -27.75 -1.55 18.02
N PHE A 110 -26.73 -0.96 18.66
CA PHE A 110 -26.89 -0.24 19.94
C PHE A 110 -27.52 1.15 19.79
N LEU A 111 -27.42 1.80 18.62
CA LEU A 111 -28.01 3.12 18.35
C LEU A 111 -29.43 3.04 17.76
N GLU A 112 -29.79 1.95 17.09
CA GLU A 112 -31.13 1.73 16.53
C GLU A 112 -32.09 1.00 17.49
N GLY A 113 -31.59 0.59 18.67
CA GLY A 113 -32.34 -0.14 19.68
C GLY A 113 -32.55 0.63 20.98
N GLU A 114 -33.33 1.73 20.97
CA GLU A 114 -34.31 2.09 22.01
C GLU A 114 -34.94 3.46 21.75
N GLY A 115 -36.27 3.49 21.59
CA GLY A 115 -37.03 4.75 21.71
C GLY A 115 -38.28 4.88 20.84
N ARG A 116 -39.26 3.98 20.99
CA ARG A 116 -40.69 4.35 20.87
C ARG A 116 -41.60 3.31 21.53
N THR A 117 -41.71 3.42 22.84
CA THR A 117 -42.93 3.07 23.57
C THR A 117 -43.28 4.24 24.49
N THR A 118 -44.41 4.86 24.18
CA THR A 118 -45.14 5.82 25.02
C THR A 118 -45.32 5.31 26.45
N PRO A 119 -45.32 6.22 27.43
CA PRO A 119 -46.57 6.38 28.19
C PRO A 119 -46.92 7.85 28.49
N GLU A 120 -48.21 8.17 28.41
CA GLU A 120 -48.78 9.44 28.82
C GLU A 120 -49.70 9.24 30.04
N ALA A 121 -49.65 10.21 30.95
CA ALA A 121 -50.56 10.54 32.06
C ALA A 121 -50.52 9.69 33.35
N ALA A 122 -50.11 10.28 34.49
CA ALA A 122 -50.97 11.09 35.38
C ALA A 122 -50.32 11.41 36.75
N GLY A 123 -50.45 12.68 37.20
CA GLY A 123 -50.36 13.17 38.59
C GLY A 123 -48.96 13.20 39.23
N GLU A 124 -48.58 14.09 40.14
CA GLU A 124 -49.20 15.24 40.82
C GLU A 124 -48.07 15.97 41.59
N ALA A 125 -48.36 17.16 42.11
CA ALA A 125 -47.45 18.20 42.61
C ALA A 125 -46.42 17.82 43.71
N ALA A 126 -45.29 18.55 43.74
CA ALA A 126 -44.93 19.52 44.79
C ALA A 126 -43.42 19.86 44.79
N ALA A 127 -43.10 21.16 44.72
CA ALA A 127 -41.82 21.71 45.19
C ALA A 127 -41.89 21.89 46.73
N PRO A 128 -40.75 21.93 47.45
CA PRO A 128 -40.08 23.23 47.60
C PRO A 128 -38.54 23.20 47.67
N SER A 129 -38.00 24.39 47.46
CA SER A 129 -36.65 24.92 47.64
C SER A 129 -35.87 24.51 48.90
N ALA A 130 -34.54 24.33 48.76
CA ALA A 130 -33.55 24.78 49.75
C ALA A 130 -32.14 24.90 49.12
N GLN A 131 -31.45 25.97 49.52
CA GLN A 131 -30.13 26.43 49.06
C GLN A 131 -28.99 25.51 49.51
N GLY A 132 -27.95 25.42 48.68
CA GLY A 132 -26.70 24.74 49.00
C GLY A 132 -25.59 25.20 48.06
N GLU A 133 -24.99 26.33 48.40
CA GLU A 133 -23.80 26.90 47.77
C GLU A 133 -22.59 26.01 48.07
N VAL A 134 -21.95 25.43 47.04
CA VAL A 134 -20.64 24.78 47.15
C VAL A 134 -19.72 25.31 46.06
N ILE A 135 -18.71 26.04 46.52
CA ILE A 135 -17.59 26.59 45.78
C ILE A 135 -16.69 25.44 45.28
N PRO A 136 -16.32 25.35 43.99
CA PRO A 136 -15.26 24.44 43.57
C PRO A 136 -13.89 25.09 43.85
N LEU A 137 -13.24 24.68 44.95
CA LEU A 137 -11.82 24.98 45.17
C LEU A 137 -10.96 24.14 44.21
N VAL A 138 -10.10 24.87 43.50
CA VAL A 138 -9.08 24.45 42.54
C VAL A 138 -8.33 23.17 42.92
N GLY A 139 -8.20 22.28 41.94
CA GLY A 139 -7.13 21.31 41.83
C GLY A 139 -6.69 21.23 40.38
N GLU A 140 -5.82 22.16 39.96
CA GLU A 140 -5.00 22.00 38.76
C GLU A 140 -4.21 20.69 38.88
N THR A 141 -4.47 19.72 38.01
CA THR A 141 -3.48 18.78 37.51
C THR A 141 -4.09 17.99 36.35
N ALA A 142 -3.29 17.81 35.30
CA ALA A 142 -3.63 17.21 34.02
C ALA A 142 -4.63 18.03 33.18
N ALA A 143 -4.14 19.15 32.63
CA ALA A 143 -4.28 19.30 31.18
C ALA A 143 -3.89 17.95 30.56
N ALA A 144 -4.88 17.14 30.20
CA ALA A 144 -4.68 16.01 29.32
C ALA A 144 -4.10 16.62 28.05
N THR A 145 -2.77 16.58 27.96
CA THR A 145 -2.03 16.81 26.73
C THR A 145 -2.66 15.88 25.72
N LYS A 146 -3.55 16.42 24.87
CA LYS A 146 -3.99 15.72 23.67
C LYS A 146 -2.69 15.23 23.01
N PRO A 147 -2.51 13.93 22.78
CA PRO A 147 -1.32 13.46 22.09
C PRO A 147 -1.25 14.25 20.78
N LEU A 148 -0.14 14.96 20.54
CA LEU A 148 0.07 15.69 19.30
C LEU A 148 -0.12 14.71 18.15
N GLU A 149 -1.21 14.88 17.41
CA GLU A 149 -1.47 14.11 16.20
C GLU A 149 -0.32 14.43 15.23
N ALA A 150 0.43 13.41 14.81
CA ALA A 150 1.61 13.61 13.95
C ALA A 150 1.25 14.33 12.65
N TYR A 151 0.03 14.10 12.17
CA TYR A 151 -0.54 14.74 11.00
C TYR A 151 -2.06 14.66 11.05
N LYS A 152 -2.72 15.55 10.30
CA LYS A 152 -4.17 15.56 10.09
C LYS A 152 -4.46 15.68 8.59
N LYS A 153 -5.37 14.84 8.08
CA LYS A 153 -5.91 14.97 6.72
C LYS A 153 -6.93 16.10 6.67
N VAL A 154 -6.85 16.94 5.65
CA VAL A 154 -7.71 18.09 5.39
C VAL A 154 -8.47 17.84 4.10
N ASP A 155 -9.70 18.36 4.01
CA ASP A 155 -10.58 18.15 2.85
C ASP A 155 -10.08 18.84 1.58
N VAL A 156 -9.33 19.94 1.73
CA VAL A 156 -8.77 20.74 0.64
C VAL A 156 -7.26 20.62 0.66
N GLU A 157 -6.69 20.17 -0.45
CA GLU A 157 -5.25 20.15 -0.68
C GLU A 157 -4.64 21.56 -0.67
N ASP A 158 -3.38 21.66 -0.24
CA ASP A 158 -2.62 22.91 -0.33
C ASP A 158 -1.43 22.78 -1.26
N ASP A 159 -1.52 23.44 -2.40
CA ASP A 159 -0.47 23.47 -3.42
C ASP A 159 0.60 24.53 -3.14
N GLN A 160 1.12 24.57 -1.92
CA GLN A 160 2.16 25.54 -1.51
C GLN A 160 3.38 25.52 -2.44
N PHE A 161 3.68 24.37 -3.05
CA PHE A 161 4.82 24.16 -3.96
C PHE A 161 4.47 24.33 -5.45
N GLY A 162 3.20 24.56 -5.80
CA GLY A 162 2.73 24.70 -7.18
C GLY A 162 2.81 23.44 -8.04
N LEU A 163 3.05 22.27 -7.42
CA LEU A 163 3.28 20.99 -8.10
C LEU A 163 1.98 20.40 -8.65
N ILE A 164 0.85 20.58 -7.96
CA ILE A 164 -0.46 20.10 -8.41
C ILE A 164 -0.88 20.89 -9.64
N GLY A 165 -0.88 22.23 -9.56
CA GLY A 165 -1.25 23.10 -10.67
C GLY A 165 -0.31 22.96 -11.88
N GLN A 166 0.98 22.74 -11.66
CA GLN A 166 1.93 22.45 -12.74
C GLN A 166 1.61 21.11 -13.44
N THR A 167 1.39 20.05 -12.67
CA THR A 167 1.12 18.71 -13.21
C THR A 167 -0.21 18.67 -13.95
N GLN A 168 -1.24 19.32 -13.40
CA GLN A 168 -2.55 19.43 -14.05
C GLN A 168 -2.46 20.18 -15.39
N ARG A 169 -1.74 21.30 -15.45
CA ARG A 169 -1.50 22.03 -16.72
C ARG A 169 -0.77 21.18 -17.75
N LEU A 170 0.23 20.40 -17.30
CA LEU A 170 0.97 19.48 -18.16
C LEU A 170 0.04 18.41 -18.75
N ILE A 171 -0.79 17.77 -17.92
CA ILE A 171 -1.76 16.77 -18.38
C ILE A 171 -2.75 17.38 -19.38
N GLN A 172 -3.29 18.57 -19.08
CA GLN A 172 -4.21 19.28 -19.98
C GLN A 172 -3.57 19.63 -21.33
N GLN A 173 -2.29 20.00 -21.35
CA GLN A 173 -1.56 20.30 -22.60
C GLN A 173 -1.44 19.06 -23.50
N TYR A 174 -1.23 17.88 -22.91
CA TYR A 174 -1.01 16.63 -23.65
C TYR A 174 -2.28 15.80 -23.85
N SER A 175 -3.40 16.15 -23.22
CA SER A 175 -4.67 15.40 -23.29
C SER A 175 -5.25 15.26 -24.70
N LYS A 176 -4.90 16.17 -25.61
CA LYS A 176 -5.31 16.11 -27.02
C LYS A 176 -4.51 15.11 -27.86
N ARG A 177 -3.39 14.60 -27.34
CA ARG A 177 -2.42 13.78 -28.08
C ARG A 177 -2.14 12.43 -27.42
N CYS A 178 -2.27 12.36 -26.10
CA CYS A 178 -1.98 11.18 -25.31
C CYS A 178 -3.19 10.78 -24.47
N HIS A 179 -3.38 9.48 -24.26
CA HIS A 179 -4.27 9.01 -23.20
C HIS A 179 -3.77 9.51 -21.84
N VAL A 180 -4.65 10.02 -20.97
CA VAL A 180 -4.21 10.67 -19.72
C VAL A 180 -4.57 9.94 -18.44
N LEU A 181 -5.18 8.75 -18.49
CA LEU A 181 -5.56 8.06 -17.25
C LEU A 181 -4.37 7.76 -16.33
N LEU A 182 -3.29 7.17 -16.85
CA LEU A 182 -2.09 6.91 -16.04
C LEU A 182 -1.44 8.20 -15.50
N PRO A 183 -1.25 9.26 -16.30
CA PRO A 183 -0.87 10.58 -15.77
C PRO A 183 -1.82 11.12 -14.68
N THR A 184 -3.13 10.93 -14.84
CA THR A 184 -4.14 11.38 -13.87
C THR A 184 -4.05 10.59 -12.58
N PHE A 185 -3.77 9.28 -12.64
CA PHE A 185 -3.49 8.47 -11.46
C PHE A 185 -2.41 9.10 -10.57
N TRP A 186 -1.28 9.48 -11.17
CA TRP A 186 -0.19 10.13 -10.43
C TRP A 186 -0.54 11.53 -9.94
N LEU A 187 -1.34 12.30 -10.69
CA LEU A 187 -1.85 13.60 -10.23
C LEU A 187 -2.69 13.46 -8.96
N GLU A 188 -3.60 12.49 -8.90
CA GLU A 188 -4.43 12.28 -7.70
C GLU A 188 -3.60 11.83 -6.50
N VAL A 189 -2.53 11.04 -6.70
CA VAL A 189 -1.56 10.74 -5.63
C VAL A 189 -0.91 12.02 -5.11
N ILE A 190 -0.49 12.92 -6.00
CA ILE A 190 0.11 14.20 -5.60
C ILE A 190 -0.89 15.00 -4.77
N ARG A 191 -2.15 15.11 -5.22
CA ARG A 191 -3.20 15.82 -4.47
C ARG A 191 -3.41 15.21 -3.09
N GLU A 192 -3.50 13.90 -3.02
CA GLU A 192 -3.73 13.18 -1.77
C GLU A 192 -2.59 13.39 -0.77
N ILE A 193 -1.34 13.43 -1.21
CA ILE A 193 -0.19 13.79 -0.35
C ILE A 193 -0.35 15.21 0.23
N HIS A 194 -0.79 16.18 -0.59
CA HIS A 194 -0.93 17.57 -0.15
C HIS A 194 -2.16 17.82 0.76
N ARG A 195 -2.99 16.81 1.02
CA ARG A 195 -4.09 16.89 1.99
C ARG A 195 -3.63 16.73 3.44
N TYR A 196 -2.41 16.29 3.68
CA TYR A 196 -1.89 16.05 5.02
C TYR A 196 -1.16 17.27 5.58
N ARG A 197 -1.51 17.63 6.81
CA ARG A 197 -0.92 18.76 7.55
C ARG A 197 -0.28 18.27 8.83
N SER A 198 0.76 18.94 9.26
CA SER A 198 1.52 18.68 10.49
C SER A 198 2.23 19.97 10.91
N ASP A 199 2.46 20.15 12.20
CA ASP A 199 3.27 21.25 12.71
C ASP A 199 4.78 20.94 12.65
N SER A 200 5.14 19.74 12.19
CA SER A 200 6.53 19.28 12.10
C SER A 200 7.35 20.11 11.10
N PRO A 201 8.60 20.48 11.42
CA PRO A 201 9.48 21.16 10.48
C PRO A 201 9.83 20.30 9.25
N TYR A 202 9.66 18.98 9.35
CA TYR A 202 9.94 18.03 8.26
C TYR A 202 8.78 17.87 7.27
N LEU A 203 7.59 18.44 7.55
CA LEU A 203 6.43 18.28 6.68
C LEU A 203 6.71 18.76 5.25
N GLY A 204 7.48 19.84 5.10
CA GLY A 204 7.85 20.37 3.78
C GLY A 204 8.53 19.30 2.91
N ASP A 205 9.57 18.65 3.45
CA ASP A 205 10.29 17.58 2.75
C ASP A 205 9.40 16.34 2.54
N VAL A 206 8.54 16.00 3.51
CA VAL A 206 7.58 14.87 3.42
C VAL A 206 6.57 15.07 2.28
N VAL A 207 6.15 16.30 1.99
CA VAL A 207 5.20 16.57 0.91
C VAL A 207 5.94 16.77 -0.42
N GLU A 208 7.00 17.58 -0.41
CA GLU A 208 7.67 18.05 -1.61
C GLU A 208 8.48 16.96 -2.32
N LEU A 209 9.24 16.15 -1.57
CA LEU A 209 10.12 15.13 -2.14
C LEU A 209 9.34 14.05 -2.94
N PRO A 210 8.32 13.37 -2.38
CA PRO A 210 7.53 12.44 -3.18
C PRO A 210 6.84 13.14 -4.34
N ALA A 211 6.26 14.32 -4.12
CA ALA A 211 5.54 15.04 -5.16
C ALA A 211 6.43 15.37 -6.36
N ARG A 212 7.68 15.81 -6.14
CA ARG A 212 8.66 16.06 -7.22
C ARG A 212 8.97 14.78 -8.00
N MET A 213 9.10 13.64 -7.34
CA MET A 213 9.31 12.35 -8.03
C MET A 213 8.09 11.95 -8.85
N LEU A 214 6.88 12.12 -8.32
CA LEU A 214 5.63 11.84 -9.04
C LEU A 214 5.42 12.77 -10.25
N VAL A 215 5.80 14.06 -10.12
CA VAL A 215 5.82 15.01 -11.25
C VAL A 215 6.80 14.54 -12.32
N LYS A 216 8.01 14.08 -11.94
CA LYS A 216 9.01 13.52 -12.86
C LYS A 216 8.47 12.28 -13.59
N ILE A 217 7.79 11.37 -12.88
CA ILE A 217 7.13 10.20 -13.48
C ILE A 217 6.07 10.65 -14.49
N THR A 218 5.18 11.56 -14.10
CA THR A 218 4.10 12.06 -14.96
C THR A 218 4.66 12.74 -16.21
N LYS A 219 5.69 13.57 -16.06
CA LYS A 219 6.38 14.21 -17.18
C LYS A 219 7.06 13.19 -18.09
N GLY A 220 7.76 12.21 -17.52
CA GLY A 220 8.41 11.13 -18.28
C GLY A 220 7.41 10.27 -19.05
N LEU A 221 6.19 10.08 -18.52
CA LEU A 221 5.10 9.42 -19.24
C LEU A 221 4.61 10.26 -20.43
N LEU A 222 4.40 11.56 -20.25
CA LEU A 222 3.79 12.42 -21.27
C LEU A 222 4.77 12.89 -22.36
N THR A 223 6.06 13.02 -22.02
CA THR A 223 7.04 13.72 -22.87
C THR A 223 8.16 12.84 -23.42
N GLU A 224 8.47 11.71 -22.78
CA GLU A 224 9.62 10.88 -23.13
C GLU A 224 9.21 9.50 -23.66
N ALA A 225 9.97 8.97 -24.62
CA ALA A 225 9.83 7.58 -25.04
C ALA A 225 10.31 6.62 -23.93
N PRO A 226 9.68 5.45 -23.72
CA PRO A 226 8.58 4.91 -24.52
C PRO A 226 7.18 5.41 -24.10
N GLY A 227 7.05 6.00 -22.90
CA GLY A 227 5.75 6.40 -22.32
C GLY A 227 4.89 7.24 -23.25
N ALA A 228 5.45 8.31 -23.82
CA ALA A 228 4.69 9.23 -24.67
C ALA A 228 4.15 8.56 -25.93
N ARG A 229 4.94 7.66 -26.54
CA ARG A 229 4.53 6.91 -27.74
C ARG A 229 3.42 5.91 -27.41
N LEU A 230 3.58 5.18 -26.32
CA LEU A 230 2.59 4.19 -25.87
C LEU A 230 1.24 4.84 -25.53
N LEU A 231 1.25 6.00 -24.86
CA LEU A 231 0.03 6.75 -24.56
C LEU A 231 -0.62 7.35 -25.83
N GLN A 232 0.17 7.75 -26.82
CA GLN A 232 -0.34 8.21 -28.12
C GLN A 232 -0.99 7.07 -28.91
N ASP A 233 -0.36 5.90 -28.93
CA ASP A 233 -0.90 4.73 -29.63
C ASP A 233 -2.17 4.20 -28.94
N LEU A 234 -2.19 4.18 -27.60
CA LEU A 234 -3.40 3.86 -26.84
C LEU A 234 -4.56 4.81 -27.14
N MET A 235 -4.30 6.12 -27.33
CA MET A 235 -5.34 7.09 -27.65
C MET A 235 -6.03 6.81 -29.00
N LYS A 236 -5.40 6.04 -29.90
CA LYS A 236 -5.99 5.65 -31.19
C LYS A 236 -6.94 4.47 -31.04
N SER A 237 -6.73 3.61 -30.05
CA SER A 237 -7.50 2.36 -29.86
C SER A 237 -8.52 2.43 -28.72
N ARG A 238 -8.33 3.33 -27.75
CA ARG A 238 -9.16 3.46 -26.54
C ARG A 238 -9.74 4.86 -26.40
N GLN A 239 -10.97 4.94 -25.89
CA GLN A 239 -11.60 6.22 -25.53
C GLN A 239 -10.83 6.90 -24.39
N GLN A 240 -10.83 8.24 -24.40
CA GLN A 240 -10.14 9.03 -23.40
C GLN A 240 -10.83 8.94 -22.03
N GLU A 241 -10.08 8.53 -21.02
CA GLU A 241 -10.54 8.50 -19.63
C GLU A 241 -9.76 9.53 -18.79
N ASN A 242 -10.48 10.47 -18.19
CA ASN A 242 -9.90 11.65 -17.51
C ASN A 242 -10.10 11.67 -16.00
N TYR A 243 -10.75 10.65 -15.42
CA TYR A 243 -11.07 10.59 -14.00
C TYR A 243 -10.83 9.18 -13.46
N LEU A 244 -10.49 9.08 -12.18
CA LEU A 244 -10.33 7.81 -11.46
C LEU A 244 -11.67 7.31 -10.92
N SER A 245 -11.81 5.99 -10.81
CA SER A 245 -12.94 5.37 -10.10
C SER A 245 -12.79 5.54 -8.58
N ALA A 246 -13.89 5.31 -7.85
CA ALA A 246 -13.84 5.31 -6.38
C ALA A 246 -12.88 4.22 -5.83
N SER A 247 -12.81 3.05 -6.45
CA SER A 247 -11.89 1.97 -6.05
C SER A 247 -10.42 2.37 -6.25
N GLU A 248 -10.10 3.01 -7.38
CA GLU A 248 -8.76 3.52 -7.68
C GLU A 248 -8.36 4.60 -6.67
N MET A 249 -9.27 5.52 -6.35
CA MET A 249 -9.05 6.54 -5.32
C MET A 249 -8.82 5.93 -3.94
N GLU A 250 -9.65 4.97 -3.51
CA GLU A 250 -9.50 4.30 -2.21
C GLU A 250 -8.13 3.60 -2.07
N ARG A 251 -7.59 3.03 -3.17
CA ARG A 251 -6.23 2.46 -3.15
C ARG A 251 -5.14 3.52 -3.03
N ILE A 252 -5.31 4.67 -3.70
CA ILE A 252 -4.39 5.81 -3.56
C ILE A 252 -4.40 6.31 -2.11
N GLU A 253 -5.58 6.54 -1.54
CA GLU A 253 -5.73 7.01 -0.16
C GLU A 253 -5.09 6.03 0.84
N ARG A 254 -5.31 4.71 0.66
CA ARG A 254 -4.65 3.69 1.50
C ARG A 254 -3.13 3.69 1.34
N ALA A 255 -2.61 3.85 0.13
CA ALA A 255 -1.17 3.89 -0.11
C ALA A 255 -0.52 5.12 0.55
N VAL A 256 -1.13 6.30 0.40
CA VAL A 256 -0.67 7.56 0.99
C VAL A 256 -0.82 7.54 2.52
N ALA A 257 -1.93 7.01 3.06
CA ALA A 257 -2.10 6.86 4.50
C ALA A 257 -1.00 5.98 5.12
N LYS A 258 -0.68 4.84 4.50
CA LYS A 258 0.43 3.98 4.97
C LYS A 258 1.79 4.67 4.86
N TYR A 259 1.99 5.59 3.90
CA TYR A 259 3.20 6.42 3.80
C TYR A 259 3.32 7.38 5.00
N TYR A 260 2.26 8.12 5.32
CA TYR A 260 2.25 9.01 6.49
C TYR A 260 2.38 8.27 7.82
N GLN A 261 1.77 7.08 7.95
CA GLN A 261 1.98 6.19 9.11
C GLN A 261 3.46 5.81 9.25
N GLY A 262 4.14 5.48 8.14
CA GLY A 262 5.56 5.15 8.15
C GLY A 262 6.45 6.31 8.63
N LEU A 263 5.99 7.55 8.46
CA LEU A 263 6.68 8.80 8.81
C LEU A 263 6.30 9.37 10.18
N GLU A 264 5.40 8.73 10.91
CA GLU A 264 4.91 9.23 12.21
C GLU A 264 6.06 9.52 13.18
N GLY A 265 7.07 8.65 13.22
CA GLY A 265 8.25 8.83 14.06
C GLY A 265 9.07 10.08 13.67
N VAL A 266 9.20 10.37 12.38
CA VAL A 266 9.91 11.56 11.89
C VAL A 266 9.11 12.83 12.19
N LEU A 267 7.79 12.79 11.94
CA LEU A 267 6.91 13.94 12.15
C LEU A 267 6.76 14.31 13.63
N LYS A 268 6.82 13.33 14.54
CA LYS A 268 6.86 13.54 16.00
C LYS A 268 8.26 13.82 16.56
N GLU A 269 9.29 13.93 15.72
CA GLU A 269 10.69 14.11 16.12
C GLU A 269 11.21 13.02 17.07
N GLN A 270 10.69 11.79 16.91
CA GLN A 270 11.11 10.63 17.66
C GLN A 270 12.32 9.95 16.99
N LYS A 271 13.13 9.25 17.79
CA LYS A 271 14.24 8.45 17.25
C LYS A 271 13.69 7.26 16.46
N VAL A 272 13.92 7.28 15.16
CA VAL A 272 13.57 6.18 14.25
C VAL A 272 14.82 5.36 13.94
N ASN A 273 14.68 4.04 13.89
CA ASN A 273 15.76 3.18 13.42
C ASN A 273 15.82 3.24 11.88
N ILE A 274 16.82 3.95 11.37
CA ILE A 274 16.99 4.21 9.93
C ILE A 274 17.29 2.92 9.18
N ASN A 275 18.13 2.05 9.76
CA ASN A 275 18.52 0.79 9.12
C ASN A 275 17.32 -0.12 8.91
N ASP A 276 16.40 -0.17 9.88
CA ASP A 276 15.17 -0.95 9.76
C ASP A 276 14.28 -0.37 8.64
N LYS A 277 14.17 0.97 8.55
CA LYS A 277 13.40 1.63 7.49
C LYS A 277 13.97 1.39 6.09
N ILE A 278 15.29 1.44 5.95
CA ILE A 278 15.97 1.13 4.69
C ILE A 278 15.78 -0.35 4.33
N LEU A 279 15.92 -1.27 5.30
CA LEU A 279 15.71 -2.71 5.09
C LEU A 279 14.26 -3.02 4.69
N GLU A 280 13.28 -2.37 5.32
CA GLU A 280 11.87 -2.46 4.91
C GLU A 280 11.65 -1.96 3.47
N ALA A 281 12.33 -0.88 3.08
CA ALA A 281 12.25 -0.33 1.72
C ALA A 281 12.92 -1.26 0.69
N GLN A 282 14.08 -1.84 1.01
CA GLN A 282 14.73 -2.89 0.21
C GLN A 282 13.79 -4.08 0.03
N THR A 283 13.19 -4.58 1.12
CA THR A 283 12.23 -5.69 1.07
C THR A 283 11.02 -5.36 0.20
N ALA A 284 10.50 -4.13 0.28
CA ALA A 284 9.39 -3.68 -0.55
C ALA A 284 9.78 -3.57 -2.04
N LEU A 285 11.03 -3.23 -2.33
CA LEU A 285 11.58 -3.18 -3.68
C LEU A 285 11.83 -4.58 -4.25
N ASP A 286 12.30 -5.53 -3.44
CA ASP A 286 12.45 -6.93 -3.85
C ASP A 286 11.08 -7.56 -4.16
N GLY A 287 10.06 -7.17 -3.41
CA GLY A 287 8.65 -7.53 -3.65
C GLY A 287 7.97 -6.79 -4.81
N PHE A 288 8.69 -5.95 -5.56
CA PHE A 288 8.09 -5.06 -6.55
C PHE A 288 7.22 -5.79 -7.58
N GLY A 289 6.01 -5.29 -7.77
CA GLY A 289 5.03 -5.84 -8.69
C GLY A 289 5.43 -5.65 -10.16
N TRP A 290 6.06 -6.66 -10.77
CA TRP A 290 6.35 -6.68 -12.20
C TRP A 290 5.12 -6.94 -13.08
N GLY A 291 4.05 -7.52 -12.51
CA GLY A 291 2.84 -7.93 -13.22
C GLY A 291 3.05 -9.12 -14.19
N GLY A 292 2.00 -9.55 -14.89
CA GLY A 292 2.03 -10.70 -15.79
C GLY A 292 2.71 -10.42 -17.15
N PRO A 293 3.07 -11.46 -17.93
CA PRO A 293 3.77 -11.31 -19.22
C PRO A 293 2.98 -10.52 -20.27
N GLU A 294 1.67 -10.40 -20.13
CA GLU A 294 0.75 -9.67 -20.99
C GLU A 294 0.89 -8.14 -20.92
N LEU A 295 1.55 -7.60 -19.89
CA LEU A 295 1.62 -6.16 -19.65
C LEU A 295 2.83 -5.50 -20.31
N GLU A 296 2.69 -4.21 -20.67
CA GLU A 296 3.78 -3.37 -21.18
C GLU A 296 4.84 -3.09 -20.09
N LYS A 297 5.95 -3.84 -20.17
CA LYS A 297 7.01 -3.83 -19.15
C LYS A 297 7.86 -2.57 -19.15
N ARG A 298 7.93 -1.80 -20.24
CA ARG A 298 8.83 -0.64 -20.31
C ARG A 298 8.41 0.49 -19.37
N ILE A 299 7.10 0.69 -19.19
CA ILE A 299 6.57 1.66 -18.21
C ILE A 299 6.89 1.17 -16.80
N ILE A 300 6.63 -0.10 -16.50
CA ILE A 300 6.91 -0.73 -15.20
C ILE A 300 8.40 -0.65 -14.84
N LYS A 301 9.29 -0.92 -15.80
CA LYS A 301 10.75 -0.77 -15.63
C LYS A 301 11.15 0.66 -15.29
N ARG A 302 10.54 1.67 -15.93
CA ARG A 302 10.83 3.07 -15.63
C ARG A 302 10.37 3.46 -14.22
N LEU A 303 9.23 2.94 -13.76
CA LEU A 303 8.78 3.14 -12.38
C LEU A 303 9.73 2.46 -11.38
N ASN A 304 10.14 1.22 -11.66
CA ASN A 304 11.12 0.51 -10.83
C ASN A 304 12.43 1.29 -10.71
N GLN A 305 12.91 1.90 -11.80
CA GLN A 305 14.10 2.77 -11.76
C GLN A 305 13.92 3.95 -10.81
N GLN A 306 12.72 4.54 -10.73
CA GLN A 306 12.46 5.62 -9.76
C GLN A 306 12.43 5.09 -8.31
N CYS A 307 11.98 3.85 -8.08
CA CYS A 307 12.10 3.22 -6.76
C CYS A 307 13.56 2.97 -6.37
N VAL A 308 14.39 2.52 -7.32
CA VAL A 308 15.84 2.31 -7.10
C VAL A 308 16.52 3.64 -6.78
N GLU A 309 16.26 4.69 -7.57
CA GLU A 309 16.80 6.04 -7.32
C GLU A 309 16.39 6.58 -5.94
N ALA A 310 15.14 6.33 -5.50
CA ALA A 310 14.67 6.72 -4.16
C ALA A 310 15.41 5.94 -3.06
N LEU A 311 15.61 4.63 -3.24
CA LEU A 311 16.33 3.82 -2.27
C LEU A 311 17.82 4.21 -2.18
N GLU A 312 18.49 4.43 -3.31
CA GLU A 312 19.87 4.94 -3.34
C GLU A 312 19.97 6.30 -2.64
N SER A 313 18.95 7.16 -2.79
CA SER A 313 18.86 8.44 -2.07
C SER A 313 18.67 8.23 -0.56
N ALA A 314 17.94 7.19 -0.15
CA ALA A 314 17.78 6.82 1.26
C ALA A 314 19.09 6.33 1.89
N GLU A 315 19.92 5.61 1.13
CA GLU A 315 21.21 5.08 1.60
C GLU A 315 22.31 6.16 1.62
N SER A 316 22.24 7.14 0.73
CA SER A 316 23.29 8.15 0.54
C SER A 316 23.00 9.52 1.16
N ALA A 317 21.75 9.80 1.57
CA ALA A 317 21.39 11.09 2.18
C ALA A 317 22.14 11.30 3.51
N SER A 318 22.53 12.56 3.77
CA SER A 318 23.28 12.93 4.97
C SER A 318 22.40 13.14 6.20
N ASP A 319 21.13 13.47 6.00
CA ASP A 319 20.16 13.75 7.07
C ASP A 319 19.28 12.53 7.34
N GLN A 320 19.15 12.16 8.62
CA GLN A 320 18.40 11.00 9.08
C GLN A 320 16.92 11.08 8.72
N ALA A 321 16.32 12.27 8.85
CA ALA A 321 14.90 12.46 8.50
C ALA A 321 14.70 12.22 7.00
N ARG A 322 15.58 12.77 6.15
CA ARG A 322 15.55 12.53 4.70
C ARG A 322 15.80 11.07 4.32
N GLN A 323 16.72 10.37 4.99
CA GLN A 323 16.93 8.94 4.77
C GLN A 323 15.63 8.15 4.98
N VAL A 324 14.92 8.40 6.08
CA VAL A 324 13.62 7.77 6.36
C VAL A 324 12.55 8.19 5.36
N ILE A 325 12.50 9.48 4.97
CA ILE A 325 11.55 9.97 3.97
C ILE A 325 11.77 9.24 2.64
N TYR A 326 13.00 9.14 2.13
CA TYR A 326 13.30 8.42 0.89
C TYR A 326 12.98 6.94 0.98
N ALA A 327 13.25 6.28 2.12
CA ALA A 327 12.86 4.89 2.34
C ALA A 327 11.34 4.70 2.26
N GLU A 328 10.55 5.58 2.89
CA GLU A 328 9.10 5.54 2.80
C GLU A 328 8.57 5.93 1.41
N ILE A 329 9.27 6.81 0.66
CA ILE A 329 8.94 7.10 -0.74
C ILE A 329 9.10 5.84 -1.59
N THR A 330 10.17 5.07 -1.42
CA THR A 330 10.35 3.77 -2.11
C THR A 330 9.17 2.84 -1.84
N LYS A 331 8.77 2.71 -0.57
CA LYS A 331 7.61 1.91 -0.16
C LYS A 331 6.31 2.41 -0.78
N LEU A 332 6.10 3.73 -0.82
CA LEU A 332 4.94 4.36 -1.46
C LEU A 332 4.88 4.03 -2.96
N LEU A 333 5.99 4.22 -3.69
CA LEU A 333 6.05 3.94 -5.13
C LEU A 333 5.79 2.45 -5.43
N CYS A 334 6.34 1.53 -4.64
CA CYS A 334 6.04 0.10 -4.76
C CYS A 334 4.55 -0.18 -4.54
N LYS A 335 3.94 0.40 -3.50
CA LYS A 335 2.49 0.24 -3.22
C LYS A 335 1.61 0.81 -4.33
N LEU A 336 1.96 1.98 -4.88
CA LEU A 336 1.24 2.58 -6.00
C LEU A 336 1.35 1.72 -7.27
N GLN A 337 2.51 1.11 -7.52
CA GLN A 337 2.66 0.13 -8.59
C GLN A 337 1.75 -1.09 -8.36
N HIS A 338 1.66 -1.61 -7.13
CA HIS A 338 0.72 -2.68 -6.82
C HIS A 338 -0.74 -2.25 -7.04
N ALA A 339 -1.11 -1.02 -6.67
CA ALA A 339 -2.44 -0.48 -6.93
C ALA A 339 -2.76 -0.42 -8.44
N ILE A 340 -1.81 0.04 -9.26
CA ILE A 340 -1.93 0.05 -10.74
C ILE A 340 -2.16 -1.36 -11.30
N LEU A 341 -1.51 -2.37 -10.73
CA LEU A 341 -1.66 -3.76 -11.19
C LEU A 341 -2.91 -4.46 -10.67
N ALA A 342 -3.40 -4.05 -9.51
CA ALA A 342 -4.59 -4.62 -8.88
C ALA A 342 -5.88 -4.10 -9.53
N GLU A 343 -5.90 -2.84 -9.96
CA GLU A 343 -7.08 -2.25 -10.58
C GLU A 343 -7.26 -2.77 -12.03
N PRO A 344 -8.45 -3.31 -12.38
CA PRO A 344 -8.68 -3.93 -13.69
C PRO A 344 -8.43 -2.96 -14.85
N ARG A 345 -8.82 -1.69 -14.68
CA ARG A 345 -8.81 -0.66 -15.73
C ARG A 345 -7.39 -0.21 -16.07
N THR A 346 -6.58 0.09 -15.05
CA THR A 346 -5.18 0.45 -15.23
C THR A 346 -4.35 -0.73 -15.74
N ARG A 347 -4.65 -1.96 -15.28
CA ARG A 347 -4.03 -3.18 -15.79
C ARG A 347 -4.37 -3.43 -17.27
N GLU A 348 -5.63 -3.26 -17.66
CA GLU A 348 -6.08 -3.40 -19.04
C GLU A 348 -5.38 -2.39 -19.96
N ILE A 349 -5.23 -1.14 -19.50
CA ILE A 349 -4.47 -0.11 -20.23
C ILE A 349 -3.02 -0.54 -20.47
N LEU A 350 -2.33 -1.07 -19.46
CA LEU A 350 -0.97 -1.58 -19.62
C LEU A 350 -0.89 -2.79 -20.56
N ALA A 351 -1.94 -3.61 -20.63
CA ALA A 351 -2.04 -4.72 -21.58
C ALA A 351 -2.26 -4.21 -23.02
N GLN A 352 -3.14 -3.23 -23.21
CA GLN A 352 -3.46 -2.65 -24.53
C GLN A 352 -2.32 -1.80 -25.11
N MET A 353 -1.42 -1.28 -24.27
CA MET A 353 -0.21 -0.61 -24.71
C MET A 353 0.85 -1.56 -25.26
N LYS A 354 0.75 -2.85 -24.96
CA LYS A 354 1.70 -3.84 -25.45
C LYS A 354 1.43 -4.07 -26.95
N PRO A 355 2.41 -3.80 -27.83
CA PRO A 355 2.25 -3.92 -29.27
C PRO A 355 2.10 -5.37 -29.75
#